data_AF-A0A850VLR5-F1
#
_entry.id   AF-A0A850VLR5-F1
#
_cell.length_a   1.000
_cell.length_b   1.000
_cell.length_c   1.000
_cell.angle_alpha   90.00
_cell.angle_beta   90.00
_cell.angle_gamma   90.00
#
_symmetry.space_group_name_H-M   'P 1'
#
loop_
_entity.id
_entity.type
_entity.pdbx_description
1 polymer ?
#
loop_
_entity_poly.entity_id
_entity_poly.type
_entity_poly.pdbx_seq_one_letter_code
_entity_poly.pdbx_strand_id
1 'polypeptide(L)' 'LRAGVRVDAVFGAADVEAVAFQVDALRTPLGVQAAALLRCTDVLAYSFLLD' A
#
# COMPACT_ATOMS: atom_id res chain seq x y z
N LEU A 1 -0.47 -8.13 -0.92
CA LEU A 1 0.41 -8.31 0.26
C LEU A 1 0.68 -9.80 0.47
N ARG A 2 1.56 -10.16 1.42
CA ARG A 2 1.80 -11.55 1.83
C ARG A 2 0.50 -12.27 2.21
N ALA A 3 0.52 -13.61 2.18
CA ALA A 3 -0.63 -14.47 2.46
C ALA A 3 -1.88 -14.18 1.58
N GLY A 4 -1.68 -13.63 0.39
CA GLY A 4 -2.78 -13.32 -0.54
C GLY A 4 -3.66 -12.14 -0.13
N VAL A 5 -3.28 -11.37 0.90
CA VAL A 5 -4.07 -10.23 1.37
C VAL A 5 -4.07 -9.13 0.31
N ARG A 6 -5.27 -8.71 -0.11
CA ARG A 6 -5.48 -7.58 -1.01
C ARG A 6 -5.98 -6.38 -0.20
N VAL A 7 -5.41 -5.22 -0.48
CA VAL A 7 -5.73 -3.95 0.17
C VAL A 7 -5.86 -2.88 -0.90
N ASP A 8 -6.65 -1.86 -0.60
CA ASP A 8 -6.78 -0.66 -1.42
C ASP A 8 -6.37 0.54 -0.58
N ALA A 9 -5.65 1.48 -1.19
CA ALA A 9 -5.18 2.69 -0.54
C ALA A 9 -5.08 3.84 -1.55
N VAL A 10 -4.99 5.06 -1.05
CA VAL A 10 -4.66 6.24 -1.87
C VAL A 10 -3.14 6.35 -1.91
N PHE A 11 -2.58 6.36 -3.12
CA PHE A 11 -1.15 6.55 -3.30
C PHE A 11 -0.76 7.99 -2.89
N GLY A 12 0.21 8.12 -1.98
CA GLY A 12 0.79 9.40 -1.61
C GLY A 12 2.17 9.59 -2.26
N ALA A 13 3.12 8.72 -1.91
CA ALA A 13 4.48 8.76 -2.43
C ALA A 13 5.12 7.36 -2.48
N ALA A 14 6.15 7.21 -3.30
CA ALA A 14 7.04 6.06 -3.29
C ALA A 14 8.45 6.52 -2.90
N ASP A 15 9.06 5.85 -1.94
CA ASP A 15 10.45 6.04 -1.57
C ASP A 15 11.29 4.92 -2.19
N VAL A 16 12.21 5.30 -3.08
CA VAL A 16 13.09 4.37 -3.81
C VAL A 16 14.23 3.88 -2.93
N GLU A 17 14.72 4.71 -2.00
CA GLU A 17 15.83 4.34 -1.11
C GLU A 17 15.34 3.43 0.02
N ALA A 18 14.21 3.78 0.63
CA ALA A 18 13.58 2.96 1.67
C ALA A 18 12.81 1.76 1.11
N VAL A 19 12.63 1.70 -0.22
CA VAL A 19 11.88 0.66 -0.94
C VAL A 19 10.48 0.48 -0.32
N ALA A 20 9.69 1.55 -0.32
CA ALA A 20 8.39 1.58 0.34
C ALA A 20 7.39 2.54 -0.35
N PHE A 21 6.10 2.34 -0.04
CA PHE A 21 5.01 3.23 -0.42
C PHE A 21 4.42 3.91 0.81
N GLN A 22 4.33 5.23 0.77
CA GLN A 22 3.51 6.00 1.69
C GLN A 22 2.10 6.11 1.09
N VAL A 23 1.11 5.65 1.85
CA VAL A 23 -0.27 5.60 1.41
C VAL A 23 -1.21 6.13 2.48
N ASP A 24 -2.30 6.73 2.03
CA ASP A 24 -3.39 7.19 2.88
C ASP A 24 -4.62 6.29 2.73
N ALA A 25 -5.49 6.32 3.73
CA ALA A 25 -6.75 5.56 3.75
C ALA A 25 -6.58 4.07 3.37
N LEU A 26 -5.56 3.41 3.94
CA LEU A 26 -5.29 1.99 3.72
C LEU A 26 -6.44 1.13 4.27
N ARG A 27 -7.17 0.49 3.38
CA ARG A 27 -8.30 -0.39 3.71
C ARG A 27 -7.80 -1.82 3.89
N THR A 28 -7.99 -2.36 5.08
CA THR A 28 -7.67 -3.74 5.44
C THR A 28 -8.95 -4.50 5.83
N PRO A 29 -8.92 -5.84 5.93
CA PRO A 29 -10.06 -6.60 6.44
C PRO A 29 -10.50 -6.23 7.86
N LEU A 30 -9.64 -5.58 8.65
CA LEU A 30 -9.90 -5.20 10.04
C LEU A 30 -10.40 -3.75 10.18
N GLY A 31 -10.37 -2.96 9.10
CA GLY A 31 -10.73 -1.55 9.11
C GLY A 31 -9.78 -0.68 8.28
N VAL A 32 -9.89 0.63 8.48
CA VAL A 32 -9.15 1.65 7.72
C VAL A 32 -8.07 2.29 8.59
N GLN A 33 -6.85 2.35 8.07
CA GLN A 33 -5.76 3.12 8.65
C GLN A 33 -5.65 4.45 7.90
N ALA A 34 -5.62 5.57 8.64
CA ALA A 34 -5.58 6.90 8.04
C ALA A 34 -4.33 7.12 7.17
N ALA A 35 -3.18 6.67 7.66
CA ALA A 35 -1.90 6.69 6.94
C ALA A 35 -1.11 5.41 7.26
N ALA A 36 -0.35 4.92 6.29
CA ALA A 36 0.47 3.73 6.42
C ALA A 36 1.72 3.78 5.52
N LEU A 37 2.77 3.07 5.95
CA LEU A 37 3.96 2.81 5.15
C LEU A 37 3.99 1.33 4.76
N LEU A 38 3.78 1.03 3.47
CA LEU A 38 3.87 -0.31 2.93
C LEU A 38 5.29 -0.56 2.43
N ARG A 39 6.06 -1.38 3.15
CA ARG A 39 7.39 -1.80 2.70
C ARG A 39 7.25 -2.70 1.47
N CYS A 40 8.11 -2.54 0.47
CA CYS A 40 8.05 -3.37 -0.73
C CYS A 40 8.25 -4.86 -0.44
N THR A 41 8.94 -5.23 0.63
CA THR A 41 9.05 -6.64 1.09
C THR A 41 7.71 -7.27 1.46
N ASP A 42 6.69 -6.45 1.70
CA ASP A 42 5.33 -6.87 2.05
C ASP A 42 4.38 -6.82 0.82
N VAL A 43 4.80 -6.15 -0.27
CA VAL A 43 4.03 -5.92 -1.50
C VAL A 43 4.50 -6.87 -2.60
N LEU A 44 3.62 -7.80 -3.01
CA LEU A 44 3.90 -8.73 -4.12
C LEU A 44 3.66 -8.10 -5.49
N ALA A 45 2.63 -7.27 -5.60
CA ALA A 45 2.26 -6.52 -6.80
C ALA A 45 1.37 -5.34 -6.39
N TYR A 46 1.33 -4.31 -7.24
CA TYR A 46 0.42 -3.18 -7.13
C TYR A 46 -0.14 -2.84 -8.52
N SER A 47 -1.30 -2.19 -8.55
CA SER A 47 -1.95 -1.72 -9.76
C SER A 47 -2.67 -0.42 -9.48
N PHE A 48 -2.66 0.50 -10.44
CA PHE A 48 -3.42 1.74 -10.40
C PHE A 48 -4.29 1.83 -11.65
N LEU A 49 -5.45 2.45 -11.51
CA LEU A 49 -6.21 2.93 -12.66
C LEU A 49 -5.55 4.23 -13.10
N LEU A 50 -5.20 4.33 -14.39
CA LEU A 50 -4.81 5.58 -15.01
C LEU A 50 -6.08 6.18 -15.63
N ASP A 51 -6.35 7.44 -15.31
CA ASP A 51 -7.37 8.25 -15.99
C ASP A 51 -6.80 8.84 -17.29
#